data_AF-A0A846JA49-F1
#
_entry.id   AF-A0A846JA49-F1
#
_cell.length_a   1.000
_cell.length_b   1.000
_cell.length_c   1.000
_cell.angle_alpha   90.00
_cell.angle_beta   90.00
_cell.angle_gamma   90.00
#
_symmetry.space_group_name_H-M   'P 1'
#
loop_
_entity.id
_entity.type
_entity.pdbx_description
1 polymer ?
#
loop_
_entity_poly.entity_id
_entity_poly.type
_entity_poly.pdbx_seq_one_letter_code
_entity_poly.pdbx_strand_id
1 'polypeptide(L)' 'MSAFLNGVINIEEVRCPNCNQMLLKADYIKGEIKCIRCKKIIELEINQRTEPNHTIE' A
#
# COMPACT_ATOMS: atom_id res chain seq x y z
N MET A 1 25.55 11.65 14.48
CA MET A 1 24.54 12.53 13.84
C MET A 1 23.62 11.64 13.03
N SER A 2 22.40 11.48 13.52
CA SER A 2 21.36 10.61 12.98
C SER A 2 21.07 10.95 11.51
N ALA A 3 21.41 10.03 10.61
CA ALA A 3 21.06 10.14 9.21
C ALA A 3 19.54 10.06 9.07
N PHE A 4 18.91 11.17 8.70
CA PHE A 4 17.52 11.19 8.28
C PHE A 4 17.42 10.43 6.95
N LEU A 5 16.90 9.21 7.02
CA LEU A 5 16.61 8.37 5.86
C LEU A 5 15.51 9.05 5.03
N ASN A 6 15.89 9.79 4.00
CA ASN A 6 14.95 10.28 2.97
C ASN A 6 14.56 9.12 2.04
N GLY A 7 13.87 8.11 2.59
CA GLY A 7 13.33 7.00 1.82
C GLY A 7 12.09 7.44 1.03
N VAL A 8 12.09 7.24 -0.28
CA VAL A 8 10.90 7.39 -1.11
C VAL A 8 9.93 6.27 -0.72
N ILE A 9 8.79 6.62 -0.12
CA ILE A 9 7.72 5.66 0.18
C ILE A 9 6.87 5.51 -1.08
N ASN A 10 6.92 4.34 -1.72
CA ASN A 10 5.98 4.00 -2.78
C ASN A 10 4.62 3.72 -2.14
N ILE A 11 3.60 4.44 -2.60
CA ILE A 11 2.22 4.30 -2.12
C ILE A 11 1.38 3.76 -3.26
N GLU A 12 0.81 2.57 -3.11
CA GLU A 12 -0.09 1.97 -4.09
C GLU A 12 -1.56 2.34 -3.84
N GLU A 13 -2.33 2.48 -4.93
CA GLU A 13 -3.78 2.65 -4.85
C GLU A 13 -4.48 1.30 -4.80
N VAL A 14 -5.16 1.00 -3.70
CA VAL A 14 -5.94 -0.22 -3.58
C VAL A 14 -7.38 0.05 -3.97
N ARG A 15 -7.87 -0.76 -4.91
CA ARG A 15 -9.22 -0.65 -5.46
C ARG A 15 -10.02 -1.89 -5.11
N CYS A 16 -11.32 -1.69 -4.90
CA CYS A 16 -12.26 -2.78 -4.70
C CYS A 16 -12.36 -3.61 -5.99
N PRO A 17 -12.16 -4.95 -5.96
CA PRO A 17 -12.22 -5.79 -7.16
C PRO A 17 -13.62 -5.86 -7.78
N ASN A 18 -14.67 -5.55 -7.00
CA ASN A 18 -16.07 -5.70 -7.45
C ASN A 18 -16.67 -4.41 -8.02
N CYS A 19 -16.23 -3.23 -7.59
CA CYS A 19 -16.75 -1.96 -8.12
C CYS A 19 -15.68 -0.98 -8.57
N ASN A 20 -14.41 -1.33 -8.47
CA ASN A 20 -13.27 -0.49 -8.81
C ASN A 20 -13.20 0.85 -8.03
N GLN A 21 -13.93 0.96 -6.91
CA GLN A 21 -13.81 2.11 -6.00
C GLN A 21 -12.43 2.08 -5.36
N MET A 22 -11.74 3.22 -5.35
CA MET A 22 -10.53 3.36 -4.54
C MET A 22 -10.91 3.24 -3.06
N LEU A 23 -10.29 2.28 -2.38
CA LEU A 23 -10.55 1.97 -0.98
C LEU A 23 -9.55 2.67 -0.07
N LEU A 24 -8.26 2.60 -0.41
CA LEU A 24 -7.19 3.22 0.35
C LEU A 24 -5.93 3.36 -0.50
N LYS A 25 -4.97 4.15 -0.01
CA LYS A 25 -3.61 4.24 -0.56
C LYS A 25 -2.63 3.81 0.53
N ALA A 26 -1.76 2.84 0.26
CA ALA A 26 -0.80 2.36 1.26
C ALA A 26 0.46 1.79 0.62
N ASP A 27 1.53 1.81 1.41
CA ASP A 27 2.79 1.10 1.19
C ASP A 27 2.70 -0.37 1.63
N TYR A 28 2.04 -0.65 2.76
CA TYR A 28 1.89 -2.00 3.29
C TYR A 28 0.48 -2.23 3.80
N ILE A 29 -0.09 -3.39 3.46
CA ILE A 29 -1.39 -3.83 3.97
C ILE A 29 -1.36 -5.31 4.22
N LYS A 30 -1.78 -5.71 5.41
CA LYS A 30 -2.20 -7.09 5.69
C LYS A 30 -3.43 -7.03 6.57
N GLY A 31 -4.59 -7.29 5.98
CA GLY A 31 -5.84 -7.25 6.71
C GLY A 31 -7.06 -7.15 5.80
N GLU A 32 -8.19 -6.83 6.40
CA GLU A 32 -9.47 -6.78 5.72
C GLU A 32 -10.02 -5.36 5.66
N ILE A 33 -10.66 -5.00 4.54
CA ILE A 33 -11.39 -3.76 4.41
C ILE A 33 -12.79 -4.00 3.85
N LYS A 34 -13.77 -3.33 4.44
CA LYS A 34 -15.14 -3.32 3.93
C LYS A 34 -15.29 -2.25 2.85
N CYS A 35 -15.68 -2.67 1.65
CA CYS A 35 -16.05 -1.71 0.59
C CYS A 35 -17.39 -1.04 0.94
N ILE A 36 -17.41 0.30 1.00
CA ILE A 36 -18.64 1.06 1.31
C ILE A 36 -19.73 0.90 0.23
N ARG A 37 -19.35 0.67 -1.04
CA ARG A 37 -20.31 0.52 -2.15
C ARG A 37 -20.85 -0.90 -2.24
N CYS A 38 -19.96 -1.89 -2.25
CA CYS A 38 -20.35 -3.30 -2.39
C CYS A 38 -20.83 -3.92 -1.09
N LYS A 39 -20.52 -3.31 0.06
CA LYS A 39 -20.74 -3.84 1.42
C LYS A 39 -20.04 -5.18 1.70
N LYS A 40 -19.20 -5.67 0.78
CA LYS A 40 -18.37 -6.87 0.91
C LYS A 40 -17.10 -6.55 1.69
N ILE A 41 -16.66 -7.51 2.50
CA ILE A 41 -15.35 -7.52 3.14
C ILE A 41 -14.36 -8.11 2.13
N ILE A 42 -13.20 -7.46 1.98
CA ILE A 42 -12.15 -7.84 1.04
C ILE A 42 -10.87 -8.00 1.84
N GLU A 43 -10.25 -9.15 1.72
CA GLU A 43 -8.91 -9.41 2.25
C GLU A 43 -7.87 -8.80 1.30
N LEU A 44 -6.91 -8.07 1.87
CA LEU A 44 -5.84 -7.39 1.16
C LEU A 44 -4.50 -7.79 1.77
N GLU A 45 -3.59 -8.23 0.91
CA GLU A 45 -2.20 -8.48 1.26
C GLU A 45 -1.31 -7.79 0.22
N ILE A 46 -0.79 -6.62 0.60
CA ILE A 46 0.16 -5.84 -0.19
C ILE A 46 1.45 -5.74 0.61
N ASN A 47 2.51 -6.29 0.05
CA ASN A 47 3.84 -6.30 0.63
C ASN A 47 4.75 -5.33 -0.12
N GLN A 48 4.62 -3.99 0.03
CA GLN A 48 5.68 -3.12 -0.50
C GLN A 48 6.77 -2.89 0.56
N ARG A 49 7.74 -3.81 0.55
CA ARG A 49 9.09 -3.53 1.00
C ARG A 49 9.93 -3.22 -0.22
N THR A 50 10.19 -1.95 -0.48
CA THR A 50 11.36 -1.58 -1.27
C THR A 50 12.51 -1.37 -0.30
N GLU A 51 13.45 -2.32 -0.29
CA GLU A 51 14.80 -2.03 0.19
C GLU A 51 15.31 -0.76 -0.52
N PRO A 52 16.05 0.13 0.16
CA PRO A 52 16.59 1.32 -0.48
C PRO A 52 17.49 0.86 -1.63
N ASN A 53 17.19 1.29 -2.87
CA ASN A 53 18.09 1.12 -3.99
C ASN A 53 19.41 1.82 -3.63
N HIS A 54 20.40 1.06 -3.17
CA HIS A 54 21.78 1.50 -3.14
C HIS A 54 22.26 1.55 -4.58
N THR A 55 22.12 2.71 -5.23
CA THR A 55 22.95 3.01 -6.39
C THR A 55 24.36 3.23 -5.85
N ILE A 56 25.24 2.26 -6.07
CA ILE A 56 26.67 2.39 -5.83
C ILE A 56 27.22 3.08 -7.09
N GLU A 57 27.67 4.33 -6.95
CA GLU A 57 28.53 5.01 -7.94
C GLU A 57 29.99 4.56 -7.81
#